data_AF-A0A2V7IN38-F1
#
_entry.id   AF-A0A2V7IN38-F1
#
_cell.length_a   1.000
_cell.length_b   1.000
_cell.length_c   1.000
_cell.angle_alpha   90.00
_cell.angle_beta   90.00
_cell.angle_gamma   90.00
#
_symmetry.space_group_name_H-M   'P 1'
#
loop_
_entity.id
_entity.type
_entity.pdbx_description
1 polymer ?
#
loop_
_entity_poly.entity_id
_entity_poly.type
_entity_poly.pdbx_seq_one_letter_code
_entity_poly.pdbx_strand_id
1 'polypeptide(L)'
;MLWLASGKAAYAGLQLVVLAVLARLITPADFGVVSAALVVIGFSAIVSQLGLGPALVQRPDLEPRHVDTAFTASVLFGLVLGGVLWAVAPAVAGFFRTPGVAPVMQALAWVFPLQGLGTTAESLARRDLQFRWLALLDAKAYGLGYGVVGVGLALAGWGVWALVAGEVAEALCRSAILLRSRPPRLRPTLERRALRELLYFGSGFTVAKVANFFAVNGDNLIVGRMLGPAALGLYGRAYQLMSAPAASFGTVLDNALFPAMARVQRDLPRLRMAYRHGIALVAVVVLPVTVALFLLAPEFVHVILGPRWGDVVLPFQILAAGMVLHTTSKLGDSLVRATGAVYRRAWRQAVFAVLVIVGSLIGQRWGIAGVAGGAMFALSINFLLMAQLSVSMAEMPWRDFWGAHLPALLVAAASAPIAWAMATALRHQQLPPLVVLSGAGGLALAVALVLVWRFPRLFLGRDVRWMLDALRGMVPRLTGPATEPR
;
A
#
# COMPACT_ATOMS: atom_id res chain seq x y z
N MET A 1 2.64 5.54 -19.44
CA MET A 1 2.99 4.41 -18.56
C MET A 1 4.29 4.69 -17.80
N LEU A 2 5.45 4.77 -18.47
CA LEU A 2 6.75 5.03 -17.82
C LEU A 2 6.78 6.29 -16.94
N TRP A 3 6.18 7.39 -17.41
CA TRP A 3 6.12 8.63 -16.63
C TRP A 3 5.23 8.52 -15.37
N LEU A 4 4.12 7.77 -15.44
CA LEU A 4 3.28 7.53 -14.27
C LEU A 4 3.99 6.64 -13.25
N ALA A 5 4.77 5.67 -13.73
CA ALA A 5 5.61 4.83 -12.90
C ALA A 5 6.74 5.64 -12.25
N SER A 6 7.42 6.53 -13.01
CA SER A 6 8.47 7.39 -12.46
C SER A 6 7.92 8.43 -11.48
N GLY A 7 6.75 9.01 -11.74
CA GLY A 7 6.08 9.91 -10.81
C GLY A 7 5.70 9.23 -9.49
N LYS A 8 5.16 8.00 -9.54
CA LYS A 8 4.89 7.20 -8.34
C LYS A 8 6.17 6.82 -7.59
N ALA A 9 7.24 6.47 -8.31
CA ALA A 9 8.53 6.16 -7.70
C ALA A 9 9.16 7.39 -7.02
N ALA A 10 9.09 8.56 -7.66
CA ALA A 10 9.54 9.82 -7.06
C ALA A 10 8.74 10.18 -5.81
N TYR A 11 7.41 10.00 -5.85
CA TYR A 11 6.54 10.19 -4.69
C TYR A 11 6.89 9.24 -3.54
N ALA A 12 7.06 7.94 -3.83
CA ALA A 12 7.46 6.95 -2.82
C ALA A 12 8.85 7.26 -2.24
N GLY A 13 9.79 7.75 -3.07
CA GLY A 13 11.10 8.23 -2.62
C GLY A 13 10.99 9.42 -1.68
N LEU A 14 10.16 10.42 -2.02
CA LEU A 14 9.88 11.57 -1.15
C LEU A 14 9.29 11.11 0.20
N GLN A 15 8.31 10.20 0.18
CA GLN A 15 7.72 9.63 1.40
C GLN A 15 8.76 8.92 2.27
N LEU A 16 9.67 8.17 1.65
CA LEU A 16 10.72 7.46 2.36
C LEU A 16 11.75 8.41 2.96
N VAL A 17 12.15 9.47 2.25
CA VAL A 17 13.07 10.49 2.76
C VAL A 17 12.45 11.23 3.95
N VAL A 18 11.22 11.70 3.80
CA VAL A 18 10.52 12.43 4.87
C VAL A 18 10.28 11.52 6.08
N LEU A 19 9.89 10.26 5.86
CA LEU A 19 9.80 9.26 6.92
C LEU A 19 11.15 9.07 7.62
N ALA A 20 12.25 8.95 6.87
CA ALA A 20 13.58 8.73 7.44
C ALA A 20 14.06 9.91 8.30
N VAL A 21 13.74 11.14 7.90
CA VAL A 21 14.02 12.35 8.67
C VAL A 21 13.15 12.40 9.93
N LEU A 22 11.83 12.25 9.79
CA LEU A 22 10.91 12.30 10.95
C LEU A 22 11.16 11.16 11.94
N ALA A 23 11.48 9.95 11.48
CA ALA A 23 11.83 8.81 12.33
C ALA A 23 13.07 9.06 13.20
N ARG A 24 14.00 9.90 12.73
CA ARG A 24 15.18 10.29 13.50
C ARG A 24 14.90 11.40 14.49
N LEU A 25 13.96 12.31 14.19
CA LEU A 25 13.63 13.44 15.05
C LEU A 25 12.61 13.07 16.14
N ILE A 26 11.66 12.19 15.83
CA ILE A 26 10.51 11.88 16.69
C ILE A 26 10.66 10.50 17.33
N THR A 27 10.21 10.36 18.58
CA THR A 27 10.35 9.11 19.34
C THR A 27 9.36 8.03 18.89
N PRO A 28 9.67 6.72 19.08
CA PRO A 28 8.72 5.65 18.79
C PRO A 28 7.38 5.76 19.56
N ALA A 29 7.40 6.29 20.78
CA ALA A 29 6.21 6.51 21.59
C ALA A 29 5.29 7.57 20.97
N ASP A 30 5.86 8.70 20.53
CA ASP A 30 5.13 9.77 19.85
C ASP A 30 4.52 9.29 18.53
N PHE A 31 5.29 8.53 17.75
CA PHE A 31 4.79 7.83 16.57
C PHE A 31 3.66 6.86 16.91
N GLY A 32 3.76 6.18 18.04
CA GLY A 32 2.74 5.28 18.57
C GLY A 32 1.39 5.97 18.82
N VAL A 33 1.43 7.14 19.44
CA VAL A 33 0.23 7.97 19.68
C VAL A 33 -0.45 8.34 18.35
N VAL A 34 0.35 8.81 17.39
CA VAL A 34 -0.17 9.17 16.05
C VAL A 34 -0.68 7.94 15.32
N SER A 35 0.03 6.81 15.36
CA SER A 35 -0.43 5.55 14.76
C SER A 35 -1.78 5.10 15.33
N ALA A 36 -1.99 5.20 16.66
CA ALA A 36 -3.27 4.86 17.28
C ALA A 36 -4.39 5.76 16.76
N ALA A 37 -4.14 7.08 16.69
CA ALA A 37 -5.09 8.02 16.11
C ALA A 37 -5.35 7.71 14.63
N LEU A 38 -4.31 7.47 13.83
CA LEU A 38 -4.40 7.19 12.40
C LEU A 38 -5.16 5.90 12.07
N VAL A 39 -5.17 4.90 12.94
CA VAL A 39 -6.04 3.72 12.76
C VAL A 39 -7.51 4.15 12.80
N VAL A 40 -7.91 4.98 13.77
CA VAL A 40 -9.30 5.46 13.89
C VAL A 40 -9.64 6.46 12.79
N ILE A 41 -8.72 7.38 12.47
CA ILE A 41 -8.87 8.33 11.36
C ILE A 41 -8.97 7.59 10.03
N GLY A 42 -8.18 6.55 9.80
CA GLY A 42 -8.19 5.74 8.57
C GLY A 42 -9.50 4.96 8.39
N PHE A 43 -10.03 4.36 9.46
CA PHE A 43 -11.37 3.76 9.44
C PHE A 43 -12.43 4.82 9.10
N SER A 44 -12.34 5.97 9.75
CA SER A 44 -13.29 7.07 9.56
C SER A 44 -13.20 7.67 8.17
N ALA A 45 -12.03 7.72 7.54
CA ALA A 45 -11.86 8.20 6.17
C ALA A 45 -12.66 7.37 5.17
N ILE A 46 -12.75 6.06 5.37
CA ILE A 46 -13.58 5.17 4.56
C ILE A 46 -15.06 5.54 4.67
N VAL A 47 -15.52 5.86 5.88
CA VAL A 47 -16.91 6.25 6.15
C VAL A 47 -17.20 7.68 5.65
N SER A 48 -16.27 8.61 5.83
CA SER A 48 -16.42 10.05 5.54
C SER A 48 -16.83 10.35 4.11
N GLN A 49 -16.36 9.54 3.17
CA GLN A 49 -16.62 9.74 1.75
C GLN A 49 -17.94 9.12 1.30
N LEU A 50 -18.56 8.23 2.10
CA LEU A 50 -19.76 7.43 1.76
C LEU A 50 -19.81 6.94 0.31
N GLY A 51 -18.65 6.69 -0.29
CA GLY A 51 -18.47 6.33 -1.70
C GLY A 51 -18.96 7.37 -2.73
N LEU A 52 -19.21 8.62 -2.33
CA LEU A 52 -19.65 9.72 -3.20
C LEU A 52 -18.66 9.98 -4.34
N GLY A 53 -17.35 9.99 -4.05
CA GLY A 53 -16.33 10.21 -5.07
C GLY A 53 -16.33 9.13 -6.15
N PRO A 54 -16.20 7.83 -5.79
CA PRO A 54 -16.37 6.73 -6.72
C PRO A 54 -17.71 6.76 -7.49
N ALA A 55 -18.81 7.16 -6.86
CA ALA A 55 -20.11 7.28 -7.52
C ALA A 55 -20.12 8.33 -8.64
N LEU A 56 -19.47 9.50 -8.42
CA LEU A 56 -19.30 10.52 -9.46
C LEU A 56 -18.45 10.04 -10.65
N VAL A 57 -17.41 9.25 -10.36
CA VAL A 57 -16.52 8.71 -11.40
C VAL A 57 -17.23 7.65 -12.23
N GLN A 58 -17.97 6.74 -11.60
CA GLN A 58 -18.60 5.60 -12.25
C GLN A 58 -19.84 5.99 -13.08
N ARG A 59 -20.58 7.03 -12.67
CA ARG A 59 -21.86 7.40 -13.26
C ARG A 59 -21.72 7.84 -14.73
N PRO A 60 -22.37 7.19 -15.71
CA PRO A 60 -22.25 7.58 -17.13
C PRO A 60 -22.73 9.01 -17.39
N ASP A 61 -23.96 9.34 -16.97
CA ASP A 61 -24.58 10.63 -17.21
C ASP A 61 -24.46 11.53 -15.97
N LEU A 62 -23.50 12.45 -16.02
CA LEU A 62 -23.20 13.35 -14.91
C LEU A 62 -23.86 14.72 -15.09
N GLU A 63 -25.03 14.88 -14.49
CA GLU A 63 -25.71 16.18 -14.42
C GLU A 63 -25.12 17.12 -13.34
N PRO A 64 -25.22 18.46 -13.49
CA PRO A 64 -24.72 19.43 -12.51
C PRO A 64 -25.24 19.22 -11.08
N ARG A 65 -26.51 18.81 -10.93
CA ARG A 65 -27.11 18.51 -9.62
C ARG A 65 -26.34 17.45 -8.83
N HIS A 66 -25.72 16.47 -9.51
CA HIS A 66 -24.94 15.42 -8.85
C HIS A 66 -23.65 15.99 -8.28
N VAL A 67 -23.00 16.90 -9.02
CA VAL A 67 -21.75 17.53 -8.61
C VAL A 67 -21.99 18.45 -7.40
N ASP A 68 -23.02 19.31 -7.48
CA ASP A 68 -23.35 20.24 -6.40
C ASP A 68 -23.83 19.50 -5.13
N THR A 69 -24.65 18.45 -5.31
CA THR A 69 -25.09 17.57 -4.21
C THR A 69 -23.92 16.81 -3.59
N ALA A 70 -23.01 16.26 -4.40
CA ALA A 70 -21.85 15.54 -3.89
C ALA A 70 -20.88 16.44 -3.14
N PHE A 71 -20.67 17.68 -3.60
CA PHE A 71 -19.86 18.67 -2.92
C PHE A 71 -20.45 19.01 -1.55
N THR A 72 -21.72 19.40 -1.52
CA THR A 72 -22.43 19.77 -0.28
C THR A 72 -22.46 18.59 0.70
N ALA A 73 -22.77 17.38 0.21
CA ALA A 73 -22.79 16.18 1.04
C ALA A 73 -21.41 15.81 1.57
N SER A 74 -20.34 15.94 0.78
CA SER A 74 -18.96 15.63 1.21
C SER A 74 -18.47 16.59 2.29
N VAL A 75 -18.79 17.89 2.17
CA VAL A 75 -18.49 18.87 3.22
C VAL A 75 -19.30 18.60 4.48
N LEU A 76 -20.61 18.33 4.36
CA LEU A 76 -21.47 18.04 5.49
C LEU A 76 -21.06 16.75 6.22
N PHE A 77 -20.80 15.66 5.49
CA PHE A 77 -20.33 14.41 6.08
C PHE A 77 -18.96 14.56 6.70
N GLY A 78 -18.05 15.34 6.08
CA GLY A 78 -16.75 15.68 6.65
C GLY A 78 -16.88 16.43 7.98
N LEU A 79 -17.77 17.43 8.06
CA LEU A 79 -18.05 18.19 9.29
C LEU A 79 -18.68 17.32 10.37
N VAL A 80 -19.72 16.55 10.03
CA VAL A 80 -20.40 15.65 10.99
C VAL A 80 -19.42 14.62 11.53
N LEU A 81 -18.66 13.96 10.66
CA LEU A 81 -17.72 12.94 11.11
C LEU A 81 -16.55 13.53 11.89
N GLY A 82 -16.02 14.68 11.47
CA GLY A 82 -15.02 15.43 12.23
C GLY A 82 -15.53 15.77 13.63
N GLY A 83 -16.75 16.29 13.76
CA GLY A 83 -17.38 16.58 15.05
C GLY A 83 -17.58 15.34 15.92
N VAL A 84 -18.04 14.23 15.34
CA VAL A 84 -18.20 12.95 16.04
C VAL A 84 -16.84 12.45 16.56
N LEU A 85 -15.79 12.50 15.73
CA LEU A 85 -14.46 12.05 16.15
C LEU A 85 -13.85 12.96 17.20
N TRP A 86 -14.05 14.27 17.08
CA TRP A 86 -13.60 15.22 18.09
C TRP A 86 -14.24 14.92 19.46
N ALA A 87 -15.54 14.59 19.47
CA ALA A 87 -16.29 14.24 20.68
C ALA A 87 -15.93 12.86 21.24
N VAL A 88 -15.66 11.87 20.37
CA VAL A 88 -15.36 10.48 20.75
C VAL A 88 -13.87 10.28 21.12
N ALA A 89 -13.00 11.25 20.81
CA ALA A 89 -11.56 11.17 21.05
C ALA A 89 -11.16 10.80 22.50
N PRO A 90 -11.80 11.31 23.57
CA PRO A 90 -11.50 10.89 24.94
C PRO A 90 -11.81 9.40 25.19
N ALA A 91 -12.92 8.90 24.64
CA ALA A 91 -13.28 7.48 24.77
C ALA A 91 -12.28 6.58 24.02
N VAL A 92 -11.80 7.02 22.87
CA VAL A 92 -10.75 6.34 22.10
C VAL A 92 -9.42 6.33 22.85
N ALA A 93 -9.04 7.46 23.46
CA ALA A 93 -7.85 7.51 24.32
C ALA A 93 -7.95 6.57 25.52
N GLY A 94 -9.14 6.44 26.11
CA GLY A 94 -9.45 5.44 27.14
C GLY A 94 -9.33 4.01 26.62
N PHE A 95 -9.82 3.72 25.41
CA PHE A 95 -9.67 2.41 24.77
C PHE A 95 -8.19 2.05 24.60
N PHE A 96 -7.38 2.94 24.02
CA PHE A 96 -5.94 2.72 23.82
C PHE A 96 -5.10 2.89 25.09
N ARG A 97 -5.71 3.26 26.23
CA ARG A 97 -5.02 3.58 27.50
C ARG A 97 -3.86 4.58 27.31
N THR A 98 -4.04 5.54 26.42
CA THR A 98 -3.01 6.49 26.01
C THR A 98 -3.62 7.90 25.96
N PRO A 99 -3.48 8.71 27.03
CA PRO A 99 -4.11 10.03 27.11
C PRO A 99 -3.75 10.97 25.95
N GLY A 100 -2.53 10.88 25.42
CA GLY A 100 -2.08 11.68 24.28
C GLY A 100 -2.85 11.45 22.98
N VAL A 101 -3.60 10.35 22.85
CA VAL A 101 -4.39 10.07 21.63
C VAL A 101 -5.55 11.05 21.49
N ALA A 102 -6.18 11.50 22.58
CA ALA A 102 -7.32 12.39 22.52
C ALA A 102 -7.01 13.74 21.82
N PRO A 103 -6.02 14.53 22.28
CA PRO A 103 -5.71 15.82 21.64
C PRO A 103 -5.21 15.65 20.20
N VAL A 104 -4.46 14.58 19.91
CA VAL A 104 -4.01 14.25 18.55
C VAL A 104 -5.20 13.95 17.64
N MET A 105 -6.13 13.11 18.08
CA MET A 105 -7.33 12.76 17.31
C MET A 105 -8.26 13.95 17.11
N GLN A 106 -8.40 14.83 18.11
CA GLN A 106 -9.16 16.08 17.99
C GLN A 106 -8.56 17.02 16.95
N ALA A 107 -7.24 17.16 16.90
CA ALA A 107 -6.57 17.96 15.87
C ALA A 107 -6.71 17.33 14.48
N LEU A 108 -6.53 16.01 14.37
CA LEU A 108 -6.68 15.29 13.10
C LEU A 108 -8.15 15.22 12.62
N ALA A 109 -9.13 15.41 13.49
CA ALA A 109 -10.54 15.47 13.10
C ALA A 109 -10.84 16.61 12.10
N TRP A 110 -10.03 17.67 12.08
CA TRP A 110 -10.13 18.75 11.10
C TRP A 110 -9.73 18.33 9.68
N VAL A 111 -9.07 17.19 9.51
CA VAL A 111 -8.75 16.64 8.19
C VAL A 111 -10.02 16.30 7.40
N PHE A 112 -11.09 15.83 8.06
CA PHE A 112 -12.33 15.43 7.37
C PHE A 112 -13.06 16.59 6.67
N PRO A 113 -13.37 17.72 7.33
CA PRO A 113 -13.98 18.85 6.62
C PRO A 113 -13.07 19.40 5.53
N LEU A 114 -11.74 19.43 5.75
CA LEU A 114 -10.78 19.85 4.72
C LEU A 114 -10.86 18.94 3.49
N GLN A 115 -10.77 17.63 3.67
CA GLN A 115 -10.89 16.65 2.57
C GLN A 115 -12.27 16.70 1.90
N GLY A 116 -13.33 16.95 2.65
CA GLY A 116 -14.70 17.11 2.13
C GLY A 116 -14.79 18.22 1.08
N LEU A 117 -14.07 19.33 1.28
CA LEU A 117 -13.98 20.43 0.31
C LEU A 117 -13.32 20.00 -1.01
N GLY A 118 -12.30 19.14 -0.95
CA GLY A 118 -11.54 18.70 -2.13
C GLY A 118 -12.14 17.49 -2.86
N THR A 119 -12.96 16.68 -2.19
CA THR A 119 -13.37 15.33 -2.66
C THR A 119 -14.08 15.37 -4.02
N THR A 120 -14.96 16.34 -4.25
CA THR A 120 -15.70 16.45 -5.52
C THR A 120 -14.78 16.86 -6.67
N ALA A 121 -13.93 17.87 -6.46
CA ALA A 121 -12.94 18.31 -7.43
C ALA A 121 -11.97 17.19 -7.82
N GLU A 122 -11.53 16.40 -6.84
CA GLU A 122 -10.69 15.23 -7.07
C GLU A 122 -11.41 14.17 -7.91
N SER A 123 -12.68 13.91 -7.60
CA SER A 123 -13.48 12.90 -8.31
C SER A 123 -13.70 13.28 -9.76
N LEU A 124 -13.95 14.57 -10.04
CA LEU A 124 -14.02 15.10 -11.40
C LEU A 124 -12.67 14.97 -12.14
N ALA A 125 -11.55 15.29 -11.48
CA ALA A 125 -10.23 15.13 -12.07
C ALA A 125 -9.89 13.66 -12.38
N ARG A 126 -10.32 12.71 -11.52
CA ARG A 126 -10.19 11.27 -11.76
C ARG A 126 -11.05 10.81 -12.93
N ARG A 127 -12.29 11.31 -13.03
CA ARG A 127 -13.21 11.06 -14.15
C ARG A 127 -12.63 11.55 -15.48
N ASP A 128 -12.03 12.74 -15.47
CA ASP A 128 -11.34 13.34 -16.62
C ASP A 128 -9.96 12.71 -16.91
N LEU A 129 -9.62 11.59 -16.25
CA LEU A 129 -8.38 10.84 -16.41
C LEU A 129 -7.10 11.66 -16.15
N GLN A 130 -7.17 12.70 -15.31
CA GLN A 130 -6.04 13.57 -14.99
C GLN A 130 -5.08 12.97 -13.94
N PHE A 131 -4.77 11.68 -14.05
CA PHE A 131 -3.92 10.96 -13.09
C PHE A 131 -2.54 11.56 -12.93
N ARG A 132 -1.98 12.13 -14.00
CA ARG A 132 -0.69 12.82 -13.95
C ARG A 132 -0.73 14.06 -13.07
N TRP A 133 -1.78 14.87 -13.21
CA TRP A 133 -1.94 16.07 -12.42
C TRP A 133 -2.22 15.73 -10.95
N LEU A 134 -3.07 14.72 -10.70
CA LEU A 134 -3.33 14.20 -9.36
C LEU A 134 -2.06 13.67 -8.67
N ALA A 135 -1.22 12.91 -9.39
CA ALA A 135 0.05 12.43 -8.84
C ALA A 135 1.01 13.57 -8.47
N LEU A 136 1.10 14.63 -9.30
CA LEU A 136 1.88 15.83 -8.95
C LEU A 136 1.30 16.58 -7.76
N LEU A 137 -0.03 16.64 -7.68
CA LEU A 137 -0.74 17.28 -6.58
C LEU A 137 -0.48 16.55 -5.26
N ASP A 138 -0.58 15.23 -5.24
CA ASP A 138 -0.28 14.41 -4.05
C ASP A 138 1.18 14.60 -3.62
N ALA A 139 2.13 14.64 -4.58
CA ALA A 139 3.54 14.91 -4.28
C ALA A 139 3.79 16.31 -3.71
N LYS A 140 3.14 17.35 -4.26
CA LYS A 140 3.25 18.72 -3.77
C LYS A 140 2.63 18.89 -2.39
N ALA A 141 1.44 18.33 -2.19
CA ALA A 141 0.73 18.40 -0.91
C ALA A 141 1.51 17.70 0.20
N TYR A 142 2.01 16.49 -0.06
CA TYR A 142 2.85 15.75 0.89
C TYR A 142 4.18 16.46 1.17
N GLY A 143 4.84 16.99 0.11
CA GLY A 143 6.09 17.73 0.23
C GLY A 143 5.94 19.01 1.07
N LEU A 144 4.87 19.76 0.88
CA LEU A 144 4.58 20.95 1.69
C LEU A 144 4.13 20.60 3.11
N GLY A 145 3.22 19.63 3.24
CA GLY A 145 2.67 19.19 4.53
C GLY A 145 3.73 18.51 5.39
N TYR A 146 4.06 17.26 5.10
CA TYR A 146 5.06 16.54 5.91
C TYR A 146 6.49 17.03 5.67
N GLY A 147 6.87 17.29 4.42
CA GLY A 147 8.27 17.61 4.08
C GLY A 147 8.73 18.98 4.57
N VAL A 148 7.88 20.01 4.55
CA VAL A 148 8.22 21.36 5.04
C VAL A 148 7.65 21.59 6.43
N VAL A 149 6.33 21.50 6.61
CA VAL A 149 5.70 21.80 7.92
C VAL A 149 6.06 20.73 8.95
N GLY A 150 5.91 19.46 8.62
CA GLY A 150 6.21 18.35 9.53
C GLY A 150 7.68 18.30 9.93
N VAL A 151 8.61 18.28 8.96
CA VAL A 151 10.06 18.29 9.26
C VAL A 151 10.47 19.58 9.97
N GLY A 152 9.97 20.75 9.56
CA GLY A 152 10.29 22.02 10.21
C GLY A 152 9.90 22.05 11.69
N LEU A 153 8.69 21.58 12.02
CA LEU A 153 8.24 21.48 13.42
C LEU A 153 8.97 20.40 14.20
N ALA A 154 9.34 19.28 13.55
CA ALA A 154 10.14 18.24 14.19
C ALA A 154 11.54 18.75 14.55
N LEU A 155 12.17 19.54 13.66
CA LEU A 155 13.46 20.20 13.92
C LEU A 155 13.34 21.24 15.04
N ALA A 156 12.19 21.91 15.17
CA ALA A 156 11.89 22.81 16.28
C ALA A 156 11.51 22.08 17.59
N GLY A 157 11.54 20.74 17.64
CA GLY A 157 11.31 19.96 18.85
C GLY A 157 9.85 19.74 19.24
N TRP A 158 8.89 19.90 18.32
CA TRP A 158 7.44 19.78 18.62
C TRP A 158 6.94 18.33 18.79
N GLY A 159 7.82 17.33 18.64
CA GLY A 159 7.52 15.91 18.87
C GLY A 159 6.31 15.41 18.05
N VAL A 160 5.31 14.84 18.73
CA VAL A 160 4.05 14.35 18.14
C VAL A 160 3.40 15.38 17.21
N TRP A 161 3.39 16.65 17.60
CA TRP A 161 2.65 17.70 16.90
C TRP A 161 3.21 18.01 15.52
N ALA A 162 4.47 17.67 15.26
CA ALA A 162 5.06 17.75 13.93
C ALA A 162 4.35 16.83 12.92
N LEU A 163 3.99 15.61 13.32
CA LEU A 163 3.26 14.66 12.48
C LEU A 163 1.81 15.13 12.26
N VAL A 164 1.17 15.63 13.34
CA VAL A 164 -0.20 16.13 13.29
C VAL A 164 -0.31 17.34 12.36
N ALA A 165 0.58 18.33 12.53
CA ALA A 165 0.62 19.50 11.68
C ALA A 165 0.98 19.14 10.23
N GLY A 166 1.85 18.17 10.01
CA GLY A 166 2.16 17.64 8.68
C GLY A 166 0.93 17.08 7.96
N GLU A 167 0.14 16.23 8.63
CA GLU A 167 -1.10 15.64 8.10
C GLU A 167 -2.16 16.72 7.80
N VAL A 168 -2.39 17.63 8.75
CA VAL A 168 -3.37 18.73 8.58
C VAL A 168 -2.94 19.67 7.45
N ALA A 169 -1.66 20.03 7.39
CA ALA A 169 -1.11 20.87 6.34
C ALA A 169 -1.17 20.20 4.96
N GLU A 170 -0.91 18.88 4.86
CA GLU A 170 -1.10 18.12 3.63
C GLU A 170 -2.56 18.17 3.18
N ALA A 171 -3.49 17.86 4.08
CA ALA A 171 -4.93 17.88 3.78
C ALA A 171 -5.41 19.27 3.34
N LEU A 172 -4.93 20.33 3.99
CA LEU A 172 -5.22 21.71 3.64
C LEU A 172 -4.65 22.07 2.26
N CYS A 173 -3.35 21.84 2.03
CA CYS A 173 -2.69 22.14 0.75
C CYS A 173 -3.38 21.41 -0.39
N ARG A 174 -3.65 20.12 -0.20
CA ARG A 174 -4.34 19.26 -1.17
C ARG A 174 -5.70 19.84 -1.55
N SER A 175 -6.51 20.16 -0.55
CA SER A 175 -7.87 20.66 -0.75
C SER A 175 -7.89 22.06 -1.37
N ALA A 176 -6.96 22.93 -0.96
CA ALA A 176 -6.80 24.27 -1.55
C ALA A 176 -6.40 24.21 -3.03
N ILE A 177 -5.45 23.35 -3.39
CA ILE A 177 -5.03 23.17 -4.79
C ILE A 177 -6.18 22.62 -5.63
N LEU A 178 -6.92 21.63 -5.12
CA LEU A 178 -8.10 21.05 -5.78
C LEU A 178 -9.17 22.12 -6.05
N LEU A 179 -9.56 22.88 -5.01
CA LEU A 179 -10.57 23.93 -5.12
C LEU A 179 -10.15 25.05 -6.07
N ARG A 180 -8.88 25.48 -6.06
CA ARG A 180 -8.40 26.53 -6.95
C ARG A 180 -8.35 26.09 -8.39
N SER A 181 -7.99 24.84 -8.65
CA SER A 181 -7.72 24.35 -10.01
C SER A 181 -8.99 23.82 -10.69
N ARG A 182 -9.93 23.30 -9.89
CA ARG A 182 -11.17 22.67 -10.33
C ARG A 182 -12.31 23.09 -9.38
N PRO A 183 -12.63 24.40 -9.29
CA PRO A 183 -13.66 24.86 -8.37
C PRO A 183 -14.99 24.19 -8.74
N PRO A 184 -15.63 23.46 -7.81
CA PRO A 184 -17.03 23.10 -8.00
C PRO A 184 -17.85 24.39 -8.08
N ARG A 185 -19.11 24.33 -8.52
CA ARG A 185 -19.94 25.54 -8.65
C ARG A 185 -20.23 26.24 -7.30
N LEU A 186 -19.73 25.70 -6.19
CA LEU A 186 -19.86 26.19 -4.81
C LEU A 186 -21.32 26.51 -4.43
N ARG A 187 -22.28 25.80 -5.04
CA ARG A 187 -23.69 25.94 -4.72
C ARG A 187 -24.05 24.94 -3.63
N PRO A 188 -24.46 25.39 -2.43
CA PRO A 188 -24.92 24.49 -1.38
C PRO A 188 -26.30 23.96 -1.75
N THR A 189 -26.34 22.93 -2.60
CA THR A 189 -27.58 22.24 -2.96
C THR A 189 -27.50 20.80 -2.50
N LEU A 190 -28.60 20.31 -1.91
CA LEU A 190 -28.71 18.92 -1.49
C LEU A 190 -29.99 18.34 -2.09
N GLU A 191 -29.91 17.92 -3.35
CA GLU A 191 -31.06 17.34 -4.03
C GLU A 191 -31.23 15.88 -3.59
N ARG A 192 -32.33 15.57 -2.91
CA ARG A 192 -32.59 14.25 -2.33
C ARG A 192 -32.50 13.11 -3.34
N ARG A 193 -32.93 13.33 -4.59
CA ARG A 193 -32.87 12.33 -5.66
C ARG A 193 -31.43 12.03 -6.05
N ALA A 194 -30.65 13.07 -6.37
CA ALA A 194 -29.23 12.97 -6.66
C ALA A 194 -28.45 12.30 -5.52
N LEU A 195 -28.72 12.69 -4.27
CA LEU A 195 -28.07 12.12 -3.09
C LEU A 195 -28.36 10.62 -2.95
N ARG A 196 -29.64 10.21 -3.09
CA ARG A 196 -30.03 8.80 -2.99
C ARG A 196 -29.34 7.94 -4.06
N GLU A 197 -29.27 8.45 -5.29
CA GLU A 197 -28.62 7.75 -6.39
C GLU A 197 -27.11 7.58 -6.16
N LEU A 198 -26.43 8.63 -5.67
CA LEU A 198 -25.01 8.56 -5.33
C LEU A 198 -24.75 7.63 -4.14
N LEU A 199 -25.57 7.69 -3.08
CA LEU A 199 -25.43 6.85 -1.88
C LEU A 199 -25.76 5.38 -2.12
N TYR A 200 -26.65 5.06 -3.08
CA TYR A 200 -26.95 3.67 -3.41
C TYR A 200 -25.69 2.93 -3.90
N PHE A 201 -24.94 3.54 -4.81
CA PHE A 201 -23.65 3.00 -5.23
C PHE A 201 -22.58 3.12 -4.14
N GLY A 202 -22.50 4.31 -3.52
CA GLY A 202 -21.43 4.65 -2.58
C GLY A 202 -21.44 3.79 -1.32
N SER A 203 -22.61 3.47 -0.76
CA SER A 203 -22.75 2.64 0.44
C SER A 203 -22.23 1.21 0.22
N GLY A 204 -22.55 0.57 -0.90
CA GLY A 204 -22.02 -0.76 -1.23
C GLY A 204 -20.50 -0.76 -1.33
N PHE A 205 -19.91 0.27 -1.93
CA PHE A 205 -18.46 0.44 -1.99
C PHE A 205 -17.83 0.67 -0.60
N THR A 206 -18.45 1.52 0.23
CA THR A 206 -18.00 1.79 1.60
C THR A 206 -18.04 0.53 2.47
N VAL A 207 -19.11 -0.27 2.41
CA VAL A 207 -19.22 -1.54 3.15
C VAL A 207 -18.07 -2.49 2.78
N ALA A 208 -17.76 -2.63 1.48
CA ALA A 208 -16.65 -3.46 1.03
C ALA A 208 -15.29 -2.95 1.55
N LYS A 209 -15.09 -1.63 1.60
CA LYS A 209 -13.88 -1.01 2.15
C LYS A 209 -13.76 -1.19 3.66
N VAL A 210 -14.87 -1.08 4.40
CA VAL A 210 -14.91 -1.33 5.85
C VAL A 210 -14.53 -2.77 6.16
N ALA A 211 -15.09 -3.75 5.44
CA ALA A 211 -14.71 -5.16 5.61
C ALA A 211 -13.21 -5.38 5.36
N ASN A 212 -12.66 -4.74 4.32
CA ASN A 212 -11.24 -4.81 4.02
C ASN A 212 -10.37 -4.10 5.07
N PHE A 213 -10.87 -3.03 5.70
CA PHE A 213 -10.12 -2.28 6.71
C PHE A 213 -9.76 -3.16 7.91
N PHE A 214 -10.73 -3.88 8.47
CA PHE A 214 -10.50 -4.79 9.59
C PHE A 214 -9.57 -5.94 9.22
N ALA A 215 -9.64 -6.41 7.98
CA ALA A 215 -8.74 -7.44 7.48
C ALA A 215 -7.27 -7.00 7.43
N VAL A 216 -7.02 -5.71 7.22
CA VAL A 216 -5.67 -5.17 6.99
C VAL A 216 -5.10 -4.46 8.21
N ASN A 217 -5.94 -3.93 9.10
CA ASN A 217 -5.54 -3.14 10.27
C ASN A 217 -5.95 -3.77 11.61
N GLY A 218 -6.53 -4.98 11.59
CA GLY A 218 -6.96 -5.68 12.80
C GLY A 218 -5.80 -5.97 13.76
N ASP A 219 -4.62 -6.24 13.21
CA ASP A 219 -3.35 -6.38 13.92
C ASP A 219 -2.97 -5.08 14.67
N ASN A 220 -2.98 -3.93 13.99
CA ASN A 220 -2.68 -2.63 14.58
C ASN A 220 -3.62 -2.27 15.74
N LEU A 221 -4.92 -2.60 15.61
CA LEU A 221 -5.89 -2.40 16.70
C LEU A 221 -5.52 -3.20 17.94
N ILE A 222 -5.12 -4.47 17.77
CA ILE A 222 -4.73 -5.36 18.86
C ILE A 222 -3.42 -4.90 19.50
N VAL A 223 -2.42 -4.55 18.70
CA VAL A 223 -1.14 -4.03 19.21
C VAL A 223 -1.37 -2.75 20.02
N GLY A 224 -2.12 -1.79 19.47
CA GLY A 224 -2.39 -0.54 20.17
C GLY A 224 -3.12 -0.73 21.48
N ARG A 225 -4.15 -1.58 21.50
CA ARG A 225 -4.97 -1.81 22.69
C ARG A 225 -4.25 -2.62 23.76
N MET A 226 -3.47 -3.61 23.37
CA MET A 226 -2.96 -4.62 24.31
C MET A 226 -1.48 -4.41 24.67
N LEU A 227 -0.67 -3.94 23.73
CA LEU A 227 0.78 -3.73 23.91
C LEU A 227 1.15 -2.24 24.08
N GLY A 228 0.20 -1.33 23.86
CA GLY A 228 0.37 0.10 24.08
C GLY A 228 0.98 0.87 22.89
N PRO A 229 1.16 2.19 23.04
CA PRO A 229 1.49 3.08 21.92
C PRO A 229 2.90 2.84 21.38
N ALA A 230 3.91 2.67 22.24
CA ALA A 230 5.28 2.42 21.77
C ALA A 230 5.37 1.15 20.90
N ALA A 231 4.75 0.05 21.34
CA ALA A 231 4.65 -1.18 20.57
C ALA A 231 3.91 -0.98 19.23
N LEU A 232 2.83 -0.19 19.22
CA LEU A 232 2.12 0.17 17.99
C LEU A 232 2.95 1.03 17.04
N GLY A 233 3.77 1.93 17.59
CA GLY A 233 4.73 2.72 16.83
C GLY A 233 5.75 1.81 16.12
N LEU A 234 6.36 0.89 16.86
CA LEU A 234 7.33 -0.07 16.33
C LEU A 234 6.69 -1.00 15.28
N TYR A 235 5.55 -1.62 15.60
CA TYR A 235 4.85 -2.54 14.71
C TYR A 235 4.32 -1.85 13.45
N GLY A 236 3.72 -0.67 13.60
CA GLY A 236 3.22 0.11 12.47
C GLY A 236 4.33 0.47 11.48
N ARG A 237 5.54 0.76 11.95
CA ARG A 237 6.70 1.00 11.07
C ARG A 237 7.21 -0.27 10.40
N ALA A 238 7.27 -1.39 11.13
CA ALA A 238 7.58 -2.68 10.51
C ALA A 238 6.61 -2.99 9.36
N TYR A 239 5.30 -2.81 9.60
CA TYR A 239 4.26 -3.02 8.60
C TYR A 239 4.37 -2.02 7.42
N GLN A 240 4.62 -0.74 7.69
CA GLN A 240 4.76 0.27 6.65
C GLN A 240 5.96 0.00 5.74
N LEU A 241 7.12 -0.34 6.32
CA LEU A 241 8.32 -0.69 5.57
C LEU A 241 8.11 -1.93 4.68
N MET A 242 7.35 -2.92 5.17
CA MET A 242 6.98 -4.10 4.39
C MET A 242 5.96 -3.78 3.29
N SER A 243 4.95 -2.96 3.58
CA SER A 243 3.82 -2.75 2.68
C SER A 243 4.13 -1.81 1.51
N ALA A 244 5.03 -0.82 1.68
CA ALA A 244 5.32 0.17 0.64
C ALA A 244 5.88 -0.44 -0.66
N PRO A 245 6.89 -1.34 -0.65
CA PRO A 245 7.36 -1.99 -1.87
C PRO A 245 6.29 -2.93 -2.44
N ALA A 246 5.60 -3.70 -1.59
CA ALA A 246 4.57 -4.64 -2.00
C ALA A 246 3.38 -3.97 -2.69
N ALA A 247 2.99 -2.76 -2.24
CA ALA A 247 1.95 -1.95 -2.88
C ALA A 247 2.42 -1.40 -4.24
N SER A 248 3.66 -0.93 -4.33
CA SER A 248 4.23 -0.42 -5.57
C SER A 248 4.26 -1.50 -6.66
N PHE A 249 4.82 -2.68 -6.37
CA PHE A 249 4.83 -3.80 -7.31
C PHE A 249 3.42 -4.30 -7.62
N GLY A 250 2.58 -4.48 -6.59
CA GLY A 250 1.22 -4.97 -6.75
C GLY A 250 0.39 -4.11 -7.70
N THR A 251 0.44 -2.78 -7.56
CA THR A 251 -0.34 -1.88 -8.42
C THR A 251 0.16 -1.83 -9.86
N VAL A 252 1.47 -1.90 -10.09
CA VAL A 252 2.04 -1.94 -11.44
C VAL A 252 1.59 -3.20 -12.17
N LEU A 253 1.68 -4.34 -11.51
CA LEU A 253 1.27 -5.62 -12.08
C LEU A 253 -0.23 -5.71 -12.29
N ASP A 254 -1.03 -5.26 -11.33
CA ASP A 254 -2.49 -5.27 -11.43
C ASP A 254 -2.96 -4.49 -12.68
N ASN A 255 -2.41 -3.30 -12.92
CA ASN A 255 -2.75 -2.49 -14.10
C ASN A 255 -2.41 -3.16 -15.44
N ALA A 256 -1.40 -4.03 -15.48
CA ALA A 256 -0.97 -4.70 -16.70
C ALA A 256 -1.65 -6.05 -16.91
N LEU A 257 -1.74 -6.86 -15.84
CA LEU A 257 -2.16 -8.26 -15.91
C LEU A 257 -3.67 -8.40 -15.82
N PHE A 258 -4.38 -7.54 -15.06
CA PHE A 258 -5.84 -7.60 -15.00
C PHE A 258 -6.50 -7.44 -16.38
N PRO A 259 -6.18 -6.41 -17.21
CA PRO A 259 -6.79 -6.28 -18.54
C PRO A 259 -6.40 -7.41 -19.48
N ALA A 260 -5.17 -7.92 -19.39
CA ALA A 260 -4.71 -9.04 -20.20
C ALA A 260 -5.51 -10.30 -19.89
N MET A 261 -5.69 -10.64 -18.61
CA MET A 261 -6.49 -11.79 -18.17
C MET A 261 -7.98 -11.62 -18.51
N ALA A 262 -8.55 -10.42 -18.36
CA ALA A 262 -9.95 -10.15 -18.68
C ALA A 262 -10.27 -10.36 -20.17
N ARG A 263 -9.33 -10.02 -21.07
CA ARG A 263 -9.50 -10.24 -22.53
C ARG A 263 -9.51 -11.71 -22.91
N VAL A 264 -8.76 -12.55 -22.20
CA VAL A 264 -8.65 -14.00 -22.47
C VAL A 264 -9.41 -14.86 -21.48
N GLN A 265 -10.29 -14.27 -20.65
CA GLN A 265 -10.97 -14.96 -19.55
C GLN A 265 -11.80 -16.19 -19.98
N ARG A 266 -12.22 -16.25 -21.26
CA ARG A 266 -12.97 -17.39 -21.84
C ARG A 266 -12.07 -18.43 -22.52
N ASP A 267 -10.79 -18.13 -22.71
CA ASP A 267 -9.79 -19.03 -23.31
C ASP A 267 -8.90 -19.54 -22.16
N LEU A 268 -9.31 -20.65 -21.56
CA LEU A 268 -8.65 -21.25 -20.38
C LEU A 268 -7.14 -21.49 -20.58
N PRO A 269 -6.67 -22.07 -21.70
CA PRO A 269 -5.24 -22.19 -21.98
C PRO A 269 -4.49 -20.85 -21.94
N ARG A 270 -5.03 -19.81 -22.58
CA ARG A 270 -4.40 -18.48 -22.58
C ARG A 270 -4.46 -17.80 -21.21
N LEU A 271 -5.58 -17.94 -20.49
CA LEU A 271 -5.74 -17.42 -19.13
C LEU A 271 -4.74 -18.07 -18.17
N ARG A 272 -4.59 -19.40 -18.23
CA ARG A 272 -3.62 -20.16 -17.45
C ARG A 272 -2.20 -19.68 -17.71
N MET A 273 -1.84 -19.50 -18.98
CA MET A 273 -0.52 -19.00 -19.37
C MET A 273 -0.30 -17.56 -18.87
N ALA A 274 -1.28 -16.67 -19.04
CA ALA A 274 -1.19 -15.29 -18.56
C ALA A 274 -1.01 -15.21 -17.04
N TYR A 275 -1.76 -16.02 -16.29
CA TYR A 275 -1.63 -16.10 -14.84
C TYR A 275 -0.27 -16.65 -14.40
N ARG A 276 0.20 -17.73 -15.05
CA ARG A 276 1.53 -18.32 -14.80
C ARG A 276 2.66 -17.33 -15.07
N HIS A 277 2.59 -16.60 -16.18
CA HIS A 277 3.55 -15.55 -16.53
C HIS A 277 3.55 -14.43 -15.48
N GLY A 278 2.37 -14.03 -15.00
CA GLY A 278 2.23 -13.10 -13.91
C GLY A 278 2.94 -13.57 -12.64
N ILE A 279 2.73 -14.83 -12.23
CA ILE A 279 3.37 -15.40 -11.04
C ILE A 279 4.88 -15.39 -11.19
N ALA A 280 5.39 -15.87 -12.32
CA ALA A 280 6.83 -15.92 -12.57
C ALA A 280 7.46 -14.52 -12.54
N LEU A 281 6.78 -13.51 -13.09
CA LEU A 281 7.22 -12.12 -13.05
C LEU A 281 7.24 -11.57 -11.61
N VAL A 282 6.17 -11.80 -10.83
CA VAL A 282 6.12 -11.42 -9.40
C VAL A 282 7.30 -12.04 -8.67
N ALA A 283 7.47 -13.36 -8.81
CA ALA A 283 8.46 -14.10 -8.06
C ALA A 283 9.88 -13.61 -8.37
N VAL A 284 10.24 -13.45 -9.64
CA VAL A 284 11.59 -13.02 -10.06
C VAL A 284 11.95 -11.63 -9.53
N VAL A 285 10.98 -10.73 -9.35
CA VAL A 285 11.22 -9.37 -8.86
C VAL A 285 11.14 -9.29 -7.33
N VAL A 286 10.08 -9.83 -6.75
CA VAL A 286 9.74 -9.61 -5.33
C VAL A 286 10.51 -10.52 -4.41
N LEU A 287 10.85 -11.74 -4.85
CA LEU A 287 11.52 -12.72 -3.99
C LEU A 287 12.97 -12.32 -3.65
N PRO A 288 13.81 -11.86 -4.61
CA PRO A 288 15.14 -11.33 -4.26
C PRO A 288 15.07 -10.12 -3.32
N VAL A 289 14.11 -9.21 -3.52
CA VAL A 289 13.89 -8.06 -2.63
C VAL A 289 13.49 -8.51 -1.23
N THR A 290 12.60 -9.50 -1.13
CA THR A 290 12.17 -10.09 0.14
C THR A 290 13.36 -10.65 0.92
N VAL A 291 14.22 -11.42 0.26
CA VAL A 291 15.40 -12.04 0.89
C VAL A 291 16.44 -11.00 1.28
N ALA A 292 16.70 -10.01 0.42
CA ALA A 292 17.61 -8.91 0.74
C ALA A 292 17.12 -8.10 1.96
N LEU A 293 15.85 -7.73 2.00
CA LEU A 293 15.26 -7.00 3.13
C LEU A 293 15.25 -7.83 4.41
N PHE A 294 15.05 -9.14 4.33
CA PHE A 294 15.10 -10.04 5.49
C PHE A 294 16.52 -10.13 6.08
N LEU A 295 17.53 -10.36 5.22
CA LEU A 295 18.93 -10.53 5.64
C LEU A 295 19.57 -9.22 6.13
N LEU A 296 19.23 -8.11 5.48
CA LEU A 296 19.75 -6.77 5.75
C LEU A 296 18.78 -5.94 6.60
N ALA A 297 17.80 -6.57 7.25
CA ALA A 297 16.82 -5.89 8.08
C ALA A 297 17.46 -5.00 9.18
N PRO A 298 18.49 -5.46 9.94
CA PRO A 298 19.12 -4.62 10.95
C PRO A 298 19.68 -3.32 10.36
N GLU A 299 20.40 -3.42 9.23
CA GLU A 299 20.99 -2.28 8.54
C GLU A 299 19.93 -1.40 7.90
N PHE A 300 18.95 -2.00 7.24
CA PHE A 300 17.87 -1.30 6.56
C PHE A 300 17.07 -0.46 7.56
N VAL A 301 16.66 -1.05 8.68
CA VAL A 301 15.93 -0.34 9.75
C VAL A 301 16.80 0.77 10.32
N HIS A 302 18.09 0.52 10.57
CA HIS A 302 19.00 1.54 11.11
C HIS A 302 19.25 2.69 10.14
N VAL A 303 19.41 2.41 8.84
CA VAL A 303 19.64 3.40 7.79
C VAL A 303 18.36 4.19 7.48
N ILE A 304 17.18 3.58 7.57
CA ILE A 304 15.94 4.28 7.27
C ILE A 304 15.40 5.00 8.50
N LEU A 305 15.21 4.30 9.61
CA LEU A 305 14.56 4.85 10.81
C LEU A 305 15.55 5.41 11.84
N GLY A 306 16.77 4.88 11.89
CA GLY A 306 17.81 5.27 12.85
C GLY A 306 18.04 4.26 13.98
N PRO A 307 19.02 4.51 14.86
CA PRO A 307 19.44 3.59 15.92
C PRO A 307 18.35 3.26 16.96
N ARG A 308 17.42 4.19 17.20
CA ARG A 308 16.35 4.06 18.21
C ARG A 308 15.26 3.05 17.85
N TRP A 309 15.34 2.44 16.67
CA TRP A 309 14.31 1.57 16.10
C TRP A 309 14.74 0.10 16.03
N GLY A 310 15.74 -0.31 16.82
CA GLY A 310 16.24 -1.70 16.83
C GLY A 310 15.14 -2.75 17.05
N ASP A 311 14.15 -2.45 17.89
CA ASP A 311 13.03 -3.36 18.18
C ASP A 311 12.08 -3.58 16.98
N VAL A 312 12.19 -2.78 15.92
CA VAL A 312 11.45 -2.97 14.66
C VAL A 312 12.00 -4.15 13.86
N VAL A 313 13.29 -4.49 14.02
CA VAL A 313 14.02 -5.43 13.16
C VAL A 313 13.33 -6.79 13.10
N LEU A 314 13.04 -7.41 14.24
CA LEU A 314 12.46 -8.75 14.28
C LEU A 314 11.02 -8.79 13.71
N PRO A 315 10.08 -7.90 14.12
CA PRO A 315 8.77 -7.82 13.48
C PRO A 315 8.85 -7.55 11.98
N PHE A 316 9.76 -6.68 11.55
CA PHE A 316 9.97 -6.38 10.14
C PHE A 316 10.46 -7.60 9.37
N GLN A 317 11.41 -8.38 9.90
CA GLN A 317 11.86 -9.64 9.28
C GLN A 317 10.71 -10.63 9.10
N ILE A 318 9.89 -10.83 10.13
CA ILE A 318 8.74 -11.74 10.08
C ILE A 318 7.74 -11.30 8.99
N LEU A 319 7.40 -10.01 8.95
CA LEU A 319 6.48 -9.46 7.95
C LEU A 319 7.08 -9.45 6.54
N ALA A 320 8.37 -9.12 6.41
CA ALA A 320 9.10 -9.09 5.14
C ALA A 320 9.09 -10.46 4.46
N ALA A 321 9.24 -11.56 5.21
CA ALA A 321 9.11 -12.91 4.68
C ALA A 321 7.74 -13.17 4.00
N GLY A 322 6.70 -12.46 4.45
CA GLY A 322 5.35 -12.49 3.87
C GLY A 322 5.19 -11.70 2.58
N MET A 323 6.14 -10.84 2.18
CA MET A 323 6.00 -9.93 1.04
C MET A 323 5.69 -10.67 -0.27
N VAL A 324 6.36 -11.80 -0.53
CA VAL A 324 6.11 -12.63 -1.71
C VAL A 324 4.71 -13.26 -1.68
N LEU A 325 4.28 -13.76 -0.52
CA LEU A 325 2.95 -14.36 -0.32
C LEU A 325 1.85 -13.32 -0.54
N HIS A 326 2.05 -12.12 0.01
CA HIS A 326 1.14 -11.00 -0.14
C HIS A 326 1.00 -10.55 -1.60
N THR A 327 2.13 -10.43 -2.31
CA THR A 327 2.11 -9.93 -3.70
C THR A 327 1.55 -10.98 -4.67
N THR A 328 1.85 -12.27 -4.48
CA THR A 328 1.23 -13.34 -5.27
C THR A 328 -0.28 -13.45 -4.99
N SER A 329 -0.72 -13.24 -3.75
CA SER A 329 -2.16 -13.20 -3.42
C SER A 329 -2.89 -12.05 -4.13
N LYS A 330 -2.25 -10.88 -4.27
CA LYS A 330 -2.79 -9.74 -5.06
C LYS A 330 -2.90 -10.06 -6.55
N LEU A 331 -1.97 -10.84 -7.10
CA LEU A 331 -2.10 -11.33 -8.46
C LEU A 331 -3.30 -12.28 -8.62
N GLY A 332 -3.51 -13.17 -7.65
CA GLY A 332 -4.71 -14.00 -7.58
C GLY A 332 -6.00 -13.17 -7.53
N ASP A 333 -6.01 -12.06 -6.78
CA ASP A 333 -7.13 -11.11 -6.77
C ASP A 333 -7.40 -10.54 -8.18
N SER A 334 -6.34 -10.22 -8.92
CA SER A 334 -6.46 -9.72 -10.30
C SER A 334 -7.15 -10.75 -11.20
N LEU A 335 -6.81 -12.04 -11.08
CA LEU A 335 -7.46 -13.13 -11.81
C LEU A 335 -8.95 -13.27 -11.40
N VAL A 336 -9.23 -13.24 -10.09
CA VAL A 336 -10.59 -13.37 -9.57
C VAL A 336 -11.50 -12.25 -10.07
N ARG A 337 -11.01 -11.01 -10.09
CA ARG A 337 -11.75 -9.88 -10.65
C ARG A 337 -11.93 -10.02 -12.16
N ALA A 338 -10.91 -10.49 -12.87
CA ALA A 338 -10.96 -10.64 -14.33
C ALA A 338 -11.99 -11.68 -14.81
N THR A 339 -12.38 -12.61 -13.94
CA THR A 339 -13.28 -13.75 -14.23
C THR A 339 -14.60 -13.69 -13.47
N GLY A 340 -14.81 -12.67 -12.62
CA GLY A 340 -16.08 -12.41 -11.94
C GLY A 340 -16.32 -13.18 -10.63
N ALA A 341 -15.35 -13.91 -10.07
CA ALA A 341 -15.55 -14.72 -8.85
C ALA A 341 -15.47 -13.92 -7.52
N VAL A 342 -16.01 -12.70 -7.51
CA VAL A 342 -15.82 -11.71 -6.43
C VAL A 342 -16.37 -12.19 -5.08
N TYR A 343 -17.49 -12.92 -5.05
CA TYR A 343 -18.06 -13.47 -3.81
C TYR A 343 -17.17 -14.54 -3.17
N ARG A 344 -16.54 -15.39 -4.00
CA ARG A 344 -15.60 -16.43 -3.52
C ARG A 344 -14.35 -15.79 -2.89
N ARG A 345 -13.94 -14.62 -3.38
CA ARG A 345 -12.88 -13.81 -2.77
C ARG A 345 -13.34 -13.16 -1.46
N ALA A 346 -14.54 -12.57 -1.43
CA ALA A 346 -15.06 -11.89 -0.24
C ALA A 346 -15.08 -12.79 1.00
N TRP A 347 -15.54 -14.04 0.87
CA TRP A 347 -15.49 -15.04 1.93
C TRP A 347 -14.05 -15.31 2.42
N ARG A 348 -13.09 -15.51 1.51
CA ARG A 348 -11.68 -15.75 1.87
C ARG A 348 -11.06 -14.55 2.59
N GLN A 349 -11.44 -13.33 2.19
CA GLN A 349 -11.01 -12.11 2.87
C GLN A 349 -11.56 -12.03 4.30
N ALA A 350 -12.80 -12.49 4.53
CA ALA A 350 -13.36 -12.57 5.87
C ALA A 350 -12.60 -13.59 6.75
N VAL A 351 -12.27 -14.77 6.20
CA VAL A 351 -11.43 -15.77 6.88
C VAL A 351 -10.06 -15.17 7.22
N PHE A 352 -9.43 -14.48 6.27
CA PHE A 352 -8.16 -13.79 6.51
C PHE A 352 -8.26 -12.76 7.64
N ALA A 353 -9.31 -11.94 7.66
CA ALA A 353 -9.53 -10.96 8.73
C ALA A 353 -9.65 -11.62 10.11
N VAL A 354 -10.43 -12.70 10.21
CA VAL A 354 -10.58 -13.47 11.46
C VAL A 354 -9.24 -14.06 11.89
N LEU A 355 -8.47 -14.63 10.96
CA LEU A 355 -7.15 -15.19 11.27
C LEU A 355 -6.15 -14.11 11.71
N VAL A 356 -6.18 -12.92 11.13
CA VAL A 356 -5.32 -11.80 11.56
C VAL A 356 -5.69 -11.39 12.98
N ILE A 357 -6.98 -11.23 13.29
CA ILE A 357 -7.45 -10.84 14.62
C ILE A 357 -7.10 -11.90 15.67
N VAL A 358 -7.45 -13.17 15.42
CA VAL A 358 -7.19 -14.27 16.35
C VAL A 358 -5.69 -14.53 16.49
N GLY A 359 -4.95 -14.54 15.38
CA GLY A 359 -3.50 -14.72 15.35
C GLY A 359 -2.78 -13.62 16.10
N SER A 360 -3.21 -12.36 15.96
CA SER A 360 -2.65 -11.23 16.71
C SER A 360 -3.02 -11.29 18.19
N LEU A 361 -4.24 -11.71 18.54
CA LEU A 361 -4.68 -11.83 19.94
C LEU A 361 -3.93 -12.93 20.70
N ILE A 362 -3.59 -14.03 20.02
CA ILE A 362 -2.74 -15.09 20.57
C ILE A 362 -1.29 -14.61 20.59
N GLY A 363 -0.84 -14.01 19.48
CA GLY A 363 0.52 -13.54 19.25
C GLY A 363 1.00 -12.48 20.24
N GLN A 364 0.11 -11.61 20.73
CA GLN A 364 0.47 -10.57 21.68
C GLN A 364 1.12 -11.09 22.99
N ARG A 365 0.93 -12.37 23.33
CA ARG A 365 1.62 -13.01 24.48
C ARG A 365 3.14 -13.01 24.34
N TRP A 366 3.66 -12.93 23.10
CA TRP A 366 5.09 -12.82 22.79
C TRP A 366 5.45 -11.43 22.26
N GLY A 367 4.66 -10.41 22.61
CA GLY A 367 4.87 -9.03 22.18
C GLY A 367 4.65 -8.82 20.68
N ILE A 368 5.28 -7.78 20.13
CA ILE A 368 5.10 -7.36 18.73
C ILE A 368 5.60 -8.41 17.72
N ALA A 369 6.61 -9.21 18.08
CA ALA A 369 7.11 -10.29 17.24
C ALA A 369 6.08 -11.43 17.13
N GLY A 370 5.41 -11.78 18.23
CA GLY A 370 4.33 -12.76 18.21
C GLY A 370 3.13 -12.28 17.39
N VAL A 371 2.77 -10.99 17.47
CA VAL A 371 1.72 -10.42 16.60
C VAL A 371 2.13 -10.48 15.14
N ALA A 372 3.38 -10.15 14.80
CA ALA A 372 3.90 -10.30 13.44
C ALA A 372 3.83 -11.76 12.97
N GLY A 373 4.15 -12.71 13.84
CA GLY A 373 3.99 -14.15 13.57
C GLY A 373 2.55 -14.56 13.30
N GLY A 374 1.59 -14.05 14.10
CA GLY A 374 0.16 -14.26 13.89
C GLY A 374 -0.33 -13.69 12.56
N ALA A 375 0.09 -12.48 12.20
CA ALA A 375 -0.22 -11.87 10.91
C ALA A 375 0.40 -12.65 9.74
N MET A 376 1.64 -13.13 9.89
CA MET A 376 2.32 -13.96 8.90
C MET A 376 1.64 -15.32 8.71
N PHE A 377 1.17 -15.95 9.79
CA PHE A 377 0.36 -17.16 9.72
C PHE A 377 -0.93 -16.92 8.95
N ALA A 378 -1.69 -15.87 9.30
CA ALA A 378 -2.91 -15.50 8.60
C ALA A 378 -2.66 -15.24 7.11
N LEU A 379 -1.56 -14.54 6.78
CA LEU A 379 -1.16 -14.24 5.42
C LEU A 379 -0.80 -15.52 4.64
N SER A 380 -0.15 -16.48 5.27
CA SER A 380 0.21 -17.77 4.68
C SER A 380 -1.04 -18.58 4.35
N ILE A 381 -2.02 -18.63 5.26
CA ILE A 381 -3.31 -19.28 4.99
C ILE A 381 -4.06 -18.56 3.88
N ASN A 382 -4.12 -17.22 3.89
CA ASN A 382 -4.76 -16.46 2.82
C ASN A 382 -4.10 -16.71 1.45
N PHE A 383 -2.77 -16.79 1.41
CA PHE A 383 -2.04 -17.16 0.20
C PHE A 383 -2.46 -18.54 -0.32
N LEU A 384 -2.53 -19.55 0.55
CA LEU A 384 -2.97 -20.89 0.14
C LEU A 384 -4.42 -20.90 -0.36
N LEU A 385 -5.33 -20.21 0.33
CA LEU A 385 -6.74 -20.08 -0.07
C LEU A 385 -6.90 -19.37 -1.42
N MET A 386 -6.12 -18.31 -1.66
CA MET A 386 -6.12 -17.56 -2.92
C MET A 386 -5.43 -18.32 -4.04
N ALA A 387 -4.35 -19.05 -3.74
CA ALA A 387 -3.67 -19.93 -4.69
C ALA A 387 -4.62 -21.05 -5.13
N GLN A 388 -5.30 -21.72 -4.19
CA GLN A 388 -6.29 -22.75 -4.49
C GLN A 388 -7.41 -22.22 -5.40
N LEU A 389 -7.96 -21.04 -5.08
CA LEU A 389 -8.99 -20.40 -5.92
C LEU A 389 -8.48 -20.13 -7.33
N SER A 390 -7.28 -19.55 -7.42
CA SER A 390 -6.70 -19.14 -8.71
C SER A 390 -6.34 -20.33 -9.58
N VAL A 391 -5.76 -21.37 -9.00
CA VAL A 391 -5.41 -22.65 -9.65
C VAL A 391 -6.67 -23.35 -10.15
N SER A 392 -7.74 -23.38 -9.33
CA SER A 392 -9.05 -23.89 -9.74
C SER A 392 -9.64 -23.12 -10.93
N MET A 393 -9.57 -21.78 -10.91
CA MET A 393 -10.18 -20.95 -11.94
C MET A 393 -9.40 -20.93 -13.26
N ALA A 394 -8.09 -21.06 -13.20
CA ALA A 394 -7.22 -21.21 -14.37
C ALA A 394 -7.10 -22.67 -14.85
N GLU A 395 -7.77 -23.60 -14.17
CA GLU A 395 -7.59 -25.06 -14.33
C GLU A 395 -6.11 -25.47 -14.39
N MET A 396 -5.28 -24.79 -13.61
CA MET A 396 -3.83 -24.99 -13.59
C MET A 396 -3.51 -26.16 -12.67
N PRO A 397 -2.54 -27.03 -12.98
CA PRO A 397 -2.04 -27.99 -12.00
C PRO A 397 -1.14 -27.27 -10.98
N TRP A 398 -1.18 -27.69 -9.71
CA TRP A 398 -0.32 -27.13 -8.65
C TRP A 398 1.17 -27.16 -8.98
N ARG A 399 1.61 -28.15 -9.76
CA ARG A 399 2.99 -28.24 -10.26
C ARG A 399 3.40 -27.02 -11.08
N ASP A 400 2.52 -26.50 -11.92
CA ASP A 400 2.82 -25.34 -12.76
C ASP A 400 2.83 -24.04 -11.93
N PHE A 401 1.96 -23.96 -10.91
CA PHE A 401 1.92 -22.86 -9.96
C PHE A 401 3.22 -22.76 -9.15
N TRP A 402 3.66 -23.87 -8.52
CA TRP A 402 4.92 -23.89 -7.78
C TRP A 402 6.14 -23.82 -8.70
N GLY A 403 6.06 -24.44 -9.88
CA GLY A 403 7.09 -24.35 -10.92
C GLY A 403 7.34 -22.94 -11.43
N ALA A 404 6.34 -22.04 -11.35
CA ALA A 404 6.53 -20.62 -11.68
C ALA A 404 7.36 -19.85 -10.64
N HIS A 405 7.41 -20.31 -9.38
CA HIS A 405 8.22 -19.70 -8.32
C HIS A 405 9.65 -20.23 -8.30
N LEU A 406 9.88 -21.42 -8.84
CA LEU A 406 11.17 -22.13 -8.78
C LEU A 406 12.35 -21.31 -9.34
N PRO A 407 12.27 -20.67 -10.52
CA PRO A 407 13.40 -19.88 -11.04
C PRO A 407 13.81 -18.75 -10.10
N ALA A 408 12.84 -18.06 -9.49
CA ALA A 408 13.09 -17.00 -8.54
C ALA A 408 13.70 -17.51 -7.23
N LEU A 409 13.22 -18.66 -6.73
CA LEU A 409 13.81 -19.33 -5.58
C LEU A 409 15.28 -19.71 -5.84
N LEU A 410 15.60 -20.17 -7.05
CA LEU A 410 16.99 -20.47 -7.44
C LEU A 410 17.86 -19.20 -7.49
N VAL A 411 17.35 -18.09 -8.04
CA VAL A 411 18.07 -16.81 -8.02
C VAL A 411 18.36 -16.41 -6.58
N ALA A 412 17.34 -16.43 -5.71
CA ALA A 412 17.49 -16.02 -4.33
C ALA A 412 18.40 -16.96 -3.54
N ALA A 413 18.29 -18.28 -3.73
CA ALA A 413 19.16 -19.26 -3.10
C ALA A 413 20.62 -19.08 -3.51
N ALA A 414 20.88 -18.62 -4.73
CA ALA A 414 22.23 -18.33 -5.20
C ALA A 414 22.75 -16.96 -4.70
N SER A 415 21.90 -15.92 -4.68
CA SER A 415 22.32 -14.57 -4.28
C SER A 415 22.39 -14.37 -2.76
N ALA A 416 21.56 -15.08 -1.98
CA ALA A 416 21.44 -14.90 -0.54
C ALA A 416 22.71 -15.24 0.26
N PRO A 417 23.40 -16.37 0.01
CA PRO A 417 24.62 -16.70 0.74
C PRO A 417 25.74 -15.68 0.46
N ILE A 418 25.82 -15.17 -0.78
CA ILE A 418 26.80 -14.16 -1.17
C ILE A 418 26.50 -12.82 -0.47
N ALA A 419 25.22 -12.42 -0.46
CA ALA A 419 24.78 -11.23 0.26
C ALA A 419 25.07 -11.35 1.77
N TRP A 420 24.78 -12.51 2.35
CA TRP A 420 25.02 -12.80 3.76
C TRP A 420 26.52 -12.79 4.09
N ALA A 421 27.36 -13.45 3.29
CA ALA A 421 28.80 -13.48 3.47
C ALA A 421 29.45 -12.09 3.35
N MET A 422 28.99 -11.27 2.39
CA MET A 422 29.43 -9.88 2.28
C MET A 422 28.96 -9.07 3.49
N ALA A 423 27.71 -9.22 3.90
CA ALA A 423 27.18 -8.51 5.07
C ALA A 423 27.96 -8.89 6.35
N THR A 424 28.25 -10.17 6.58
CA THR A 424 29.02 -10.63 7.74
C THR A 424 30.46 -10.12 7.70
N ALA A 425 31.11 -10.13 6.53
CA ALA A 425 32.46 -9.57 6.36
C ALA A 425 32.50 -8.07 6.67
N LEU A 426 31.55 -7.28 6.13
CA LEU A 426 31.47 -5.84 6.37
C LEU A 426 31.10 -5.52 7.83
N ARG A 427 30.22 -6.33 8.45
CA ARG A 427 29.89 -6.23 9.89
C ARG A 427 31.10 -6.53 10.78
N HIS A 428 31.90 -7.54 10.45
CA HIS A 428 33.12 -7.88 11.19
C HIS A 428 34.14 -6.73 11.17
N GLN A 429 34.19 -5.97 10.07
CA GLN A 429 35.01 -4.76 9.95
C GLN A 429 34.38 -3.53 10.64
N GLN A 430 33.25 -3.68 11.35
CA GLN A 430 32.52 -2.60 12.03
C GLN A 430 32.16 -1.43 11.09
N LEU A 431 31.94 -1.71 9.80
CA LEU A 431 31.59 -0.68 8.84
C LEU A 431 30.19 -0.11 9.11
N PRO A 432 29.93 1.16 8.74
CA PRO A 432 28.63 1.78 8.96
C PRO A 432 27.49 0.97 8.31
N PRO A 433 26.30 0.91 8.93
CA PRO A 433 25.16 0.16 8.39
C PRO A 433 24.79 0.52 6.96
N LEU A 434 25.02 1.78 6.54
CA LEU A 434 24.83 2.22 5.17
C LEU A 434 25.74 1.47 4.18
N VAL A 435 27.01 1.29 4.54
CA VAL A 435 28.01 0.59 3.71
C VAL A 435 27.68 -0.89 3.63
N VAL A 436 27.27 -1.49 4.75
CA VAL A 436 26.83 -2.89 4.78
C VAL A 436 25.60 -3.09 3.88
N LEU A 437 24.60 -2.22 4.00
CA LEU A 437 23.38 -2.26 3.20
C LEU A 437 23.66 -2.09 1.71
N SER A 438 24.43 -1.06 1.33
CA SER A 438 24.74 -0.79 -0.07
C SER A 438 25.67 -1.84 -0.68
N GLY A 439 26.67 -2.30 0.08
CA GLY A 439 27.63 -3.30 -0.36
C GLY A 439 26.99 -4.68 -0.55
N ALA A 440 26.36 -5.21 0.50
CA ALA A 440 25.73 -6.52 0.44
C ALA A 440 24.48 -6.53 -0.47
N GLY A 441 23.64 -5.48 -0.40
CA GLY A 441 22.46 -5.35 -1.24
C GLY A 441 22.80 -5.13 -2.72
N GLY A 442 23.80 -4.28 -3.00
CA GLY A 442 24.31 -4.04 -4.36
C GLY A 442 24.92 -5.31 -4.97
N LEU A 443 25.70 -6.05 -4.19
CA LEU A 443 26.26 -7.32 -4.64
C LEU A 443 25.17 -8.37 -4.89
N ALA A 444 24.19 -8.51 -3.99
CA ALA A 444 23.06 -9.42 -4.17
C ALA A 444 22.32 -9.14 -5.48
N LEU A 445 22.04 -7.87 -5.76
CA LEU A 445 21.39 -7.42 -6.98
C LEU A 445 22.27 -7.69 -8.22
N ALA A 446 23.55 -7.37 -8.16
CA ALA A 446 24.49 -7.62 -9.26
C ALA A 446 24.58 -9.12 -9.59
N VAL A 447 24.70 -9.99 -8.58
CA VAL A 447 24.70 -11.44 -8.76
C VAL A 447 23.37 -11.91 -9.35
N ALA A 448 22.23 -11.45 -8.82
CA ALA A 448 20.93 -11.82 -9.35
C ALA A 448 20.79 -11.42 -10.84
N LEU A 449 21.23 -10.21 -11.21
CA LEU A 449 21.21 -9.73 -12.59
C LEU A 449 22.16 -10.53 -13.49
N VAL A 450 23.37 -10.85 -13.03
CA VAL A 450 24.34 -11.65 -13.78
C VAL A 450 23.82 -13.08 -13.97
N LEU A 451 23.23 -13.71 -12.96
CA LEU A 451 22.64 -15.04 -13.06
C LEU A 451 21.49 -15.05 -14.08
N VAL A 452 20.60 -14.06 -13.98
CA VAL A 452 19.49 -13.85 -14.92
C VAL A 452 19.99 -13.62 -16.35
N TRP A 453 21.06 -12.85 -16.52
CA TRP A 453 21.64 -12.53 -17.82
C TRP A 453 22.42 -13.70 -18.44
N ARG A 454 23.21 -14.44 -17.63
CA ARG A 454 24.10 -15.51 -18.08
C ARG A 454 23.37 -16.84 -18.29
N PHE A 455 22.35 -17.11 -17.48
CA PHE A 455 21.54 -18.33 -17.55
C PHE A 455 20.04 -17.99 -17.62
N PRO A 456 19.61 -17.23 -18.64
CA PRO A 456 18.21 -16.81 -18.78
C PRO A 456 17.28 -18.03 -18.92
N ARG A 457 17.82 -19.16 -19.41
CA ARG A 457 17.04 -20.40 -19.54
C ARG A 457 16.63 -21.02 -18.21
N LEU A 458 17.47 -20.85 -17.19
CA LEU A 458 17.31 -21.42 -15.87
C LEU A 458 16.56 -20.46 -14.93
N PHE A 459 16.91 -19.17 -14.95
CA PHE A 459 16.46 -18.20 -13.94
C PHE A 459 15.28 -17.31 -14.34
N LEU A 460 15.02 -17.09 -15.63
CA LEU A 460 13.80 -16.37 -16.07
C LEU A 460 12.63 -17.34 -16.33
N GLY A 461 12.86 -18.66 -16.28
CA GLY A 461 11.86 -19.65 -16.69
C GLY A 461 11.48 -19.49 -18.17
N ARG A 462 10.63 -20.36 -18.72
CA ARG A 462 10.13 -20.19 -20.11
C ARG A 462 9.20 -18.98 -20.23
N ASP A 463 8.51 -18.69 -19.15
CA ASP A 463 7.42 -17.72 -19.02
C ASP A 463 7.89 -16.26 -19.09
N VAL A 464 8.90 -15.86 -18.30
CA VAL A 464 9.39 -14.46 -18.30
C VAL A 464 10.16 -14.16 -19.59
N ARG A 465 10.84 -15.15 -20.17
CA ARG A 465 11.50 -15.00 -21.48
C ARG A 465 10.52 -14.69 -22.59
N TRP A 466 9.44 -15.46 -22.71
CA TRP A 466 8.40 -15.19 -23.70
C TRP A 466 7.89 -13.75 -23.59
N MET A 467 7.70 -13.26 -22.36
CA MET A 467 7.23 -11.91 -22.13
C MET A 467 8.28 -10.84 -22.47
N LEU A 468 9.55 -11.07 -22.15
CA LEU A 468 10.66 -10.18 -22.54
C LEU A 468 10.85 -10.15 -24.07
N ASP A 469 10.73 -11.29 -24.74
CA ASP A 469 10.84 -11.40 -26.19
C ASP A 469 9.64 -10.75 -26.89
N ALA A 470 8.43 -10.92 -26.36
CA ALA A 470 7.23 -10.22 -26.82
C ALA A 470 7.37 -8.69 -26.66
N LEU A 471 7.90 -8.22 -25.52
CA LEU A 471 8.16 -6.80 -25.29
C LEU A 471 9.24 -6.26 -26.24
N ARG A 472 10.35 -6.99 -26.42
CA ARG A 472 11.41 -6.64 -27.39
C ARG A 472 10.89 -6.59 -28.82
N GLY A 473 9.96 -7.46 -29.21
CA GLY A 473 9.30 -7.43 -30.52
C GLY A 473 8.34 -6.26 -30.73
N MET A 474 7.86 -5.63 -29.66
CA MET A 474 7.00 -4.43 -29.74
C MET A 474 7.80 -3.13 -29.86
N VAL A 475 9.06 -3.09 -29.39
CA VAL A 475 9.92 -1.89 -29.41
C VAL A 475 10.20 -1.38 -30.85
N PRO A 476 10.49 -2.22 -31.86
CA PRO A 476 10.70 -1.75 -33.24
C PRO A 476 9.47 -1.09 -33.87
N ARG A 477 8.26 -1.40 -33.41
CA ARG A 477 7.01 -0.82 -33.94
C ARG A 477 6.69 0.57 -33.39
N LEU A 478 7.40 1.02 -32.36
CA LEU A 478 7.26 2.38 -31.80
C LEU A 478 8.33 3.35 -32.34
N THR A 479 9.34 2.85 -33.05
CA THR A 479 10.45 3.65 -33.61
C THR A 479 10.55 3.58 -35.14
N GLY A 480 9.64 2.88 -35.82
CA GLY A 480 9.54 2.90 -37.28
C GLY A 480 8.86 4.19 -37.77
N PRO A 481 9.33 4.81 -38.88
CA PRO A 481 8.68 5.99 -39.44
C PRO A 481 7.22 5.65 -39.80
N ALA A 482 6.29 6.52 -39.44
CA ALA A 482 4.90 6.43 -39.84
C ALA A 482 4.84 6.46 -41.38
N THR A 483 4.64 5.30 -42.00
CA THR A 483 4.32 5.25 -43.43
C THR A 483 2.93 5.82 -43.60
N GLU A 484 2.83 6.95 -44.30
CA GLU A 484 1.59 7.60 -44.69
C GLU A 484 0.63 6.62 -45.39
N PRO A 485 -0.68 6.69 -45.12
CA PRO A 485 -1.66 5.93 -45.88
C PRO A 485 -1.83 6.56 -47.27
N ARG A 486 -1.65 5.75 -48.32
CA ARG A 486 -2.13 6.04 -49.68
C ARG A 486 -3.58 5.63 -49.84
#